data_AF-A0A0T6B8M4-F1
#
_entry.id   AF-A0A0T6B8M4-F1
#
_cell.length_a   1.000
_cell.length_b   1.000
_cell.length_c   1.000
_cell.angle_alpha   90.00
_cell.angle_beta   90.00
_cell.angle_gamma   90.00
#
_symmetry.space_group_name_H-M   'P 1'
#
loop_
_entity.id
_entity.type
_entity.pdbx_description
1 polymer ?
#
loop_
_entity_poly.entity_id
_entity_poly.type
_entity_poly.pdbx_seq_one_letter_code
_entity_poly.pdbx_strand_id
1 'polypeptide(L)'
;QIARLKQLLLLREQYLVLITEIMTFITKYTEIVRDIEKSGKTVEEKIESYAHAIDKIQECEALWATAYDKGQQIIADGSAQDRNNVTEQLQSLKQSLQNLRREVEKQKEKLETMALEYRKLAAELEEILDWLHANEATVHSRPLLNRDVKNVEKELENHRKLAENVNRYLDRIKQVQESTKYDEGMPSSLLEKLSEANSLLQSLPRELEERGRYLENNKGLRENYEALKQKLRDWVHEAEVRLQSNKDGVDFVNILSDLEEHKIFFSTEASMKELVSISIQQAADKIWPSLTPNEQEELSREQQQHTQMLLVSISIQQAADKIWPSLTPNEQEELSREQQQHTQMLKNTLNSAKSEKAQLEQDAEVWKDYCQMLDKVKSVIARTKFVDEPVCTLAGLHFNTQKISHALNDIQ
;
A
#
# COMPACT_ATOMS: atom_id res chain seq x y z
N GLN A 1 24.59 56.59 -82.86
CA GLN A 1 25.64 55.72 -82.28
C GLN A 1 25.93 56.03 -80.81
N ILE A 2 26.20 57.28 -80.41
CA ILE A 2 26.52 57.65 -79.03
C ILE A 2 25.39 57.33 -78.02
N ALA A 3 24.12 57.59 -78.37
CA ALA A 3 22.98 57.27 -77.49
C ALA A 3 22.84 55.77 -77.19
N ARG A 4 23.04 54.91 -78.21
CA ARG A 4 23.03 53.44 -78.08
C ARG A 4 24.17 52.96 -77.17
N LEU A 5 25.38 53.52 -77.34
CA LEU A 5 26.52 53.19 -76.47
C LEU A 5 26.27 53.58 -75.00
N LYS A 6 25.66 54.76 -74.75
CA LYS A 6 25.28 55.18 -73.39
C LYS A 6 24.26 54.24 -72.76
N GLN A 7 23.28 53.77 -73.54
CA GLN A 7 22.25 52.85 -73.05
C GLN A 7 22.82 51.46 -72.73
N LEU A 8 23.76 50.96 -73.54
CA LEU A 8 24.47 49.71 -73.29
C LEU A 8 25.38 49.79 -72.05
N LEU A 9 26.06 50.93 -71.85
CA LEU A 9 26.84 51.20 -70.64
C LEU A 9 25.96 51.17 -69.38
N LEU A 10 24.83 51.88 -69.40
CA LEU A 10 23.88 51.92 -68.29
C LEU A 10 23.32 50.52 -67.97
N LEU A 11 22.98 49.73 -69.00
CA LEU A 11 22.52 48.35 -68.84
C LEU A 11 23.58 47.48 -68.15
N ARG A 12 24.85 47.63 -68.54
CA ARG A 12 25.98 46.88 -67.95
C ARG A 12 26.26 47.30 -66.51
N GLU A 13 26.17 48.59 -66.19
CA GLU A 13 26.26 49.09 -64.81
C GLU A 13 25.16 48.51 -63.93
N GLN A 14 23.90 48.56 -64.39
CA GLN A 14 22.76 48.01 -63.65
C GLN A 14 22.88 46.48 -63.45
N TYR A 15 23.36 45.76 -64.46
CA TYR A 15 23.63 44.33 -64.34
C TYR A 15 24.72 44.05 -63.28
N LEU A 16 25.84 44.78 -63.32
CA LEU A 16 26.94 44.59 -62.35
C LEU A 16 26.50 44.88 -60.92
N VAL A 17 25.66 45.91 -60.71
CA VAL A 17 25.08 46.22 -59.39
C VAL A 17 24.24 45.04 -58.87
N LEU A 18 23.35 44.50 -59.69
CA LEU A 18 22.51 43.35 -59.31
C LEU A 18 23.35 42.10 -59.01
N ILE A 19 24.35 41.79 -59.84
CA ILE A 19 25.27 40.67 -59.60
C ILE A 19 26.00 40.82 -58.27
N THR A 20 26.50 42.03 -57.97
CA THR A 20 27.20 42.32 -56.71
C THR A 20 26.27 42.15 -55.50
N GLU A 21 25.03 42.63 -55.62
CA GLU A 21 24.01 42.50 -54.59
C GLU A 21 23.67 41.03 -54.31
N ILE A 22 23.45 40.22 -55.37
CA ILE A 22 23.18 38.79 -55.25
C ILE A 22 24.36 38.04 -54.64
N MET A 23 25.60 38.34 -55.05
CA MET A 23 26.79 37.72 -54.47
C MET A 23 26.92 38.02 -52.98
N THR A 24 26.73 39.29 -52.61
CA THR A 24 26.79 39.74 -51.22
C THR A 24 25.69 39.07 -50.38
N PHE A 25 24.49 38.94 -50.95
CA PHE A 25 23.38 38.21 -50.33
C PHE A 25 23.74 36.74 -50.07
N ILE A 26 24.26 36.04 -51.09
CA ILE A 26 24.62 34.61 -50.96
C ILE A 26 25.65 34.42 -49.85
N THR A 27 26.71 35.24 -49.81
CA THR A 27 27.72 35.18 -48.75
C THR A 27 27.08 35.40 -47.37
N LYS A 28 26.30 36.45 -47.21
CA LYS A 28 25.63 36.79 -45.95
C LYS A 28 24.69 35.69 -45.47
N TYR A 29 23.82 35.17 -46.34
CA TYR A 29 22.84 34.17 -45.92
C TYR A 29 23.45 32.78 -45.73
N THR A 30 24.56 32.48 -46.40
CA THR A 30 25.34 31.27 -46.08
C THR A 30 25.88 31.33 -44.63
N GLU A 31 26.34 32.51 -44.19
CA GLU A 31 26.77 32.71 -42.79
C GLU A 31 25.59 32.61 -41.81
N ILE A 32 24.47 33.28 -42.12
CA ILE A 32 23.26 33.23 -41.28
C ILE A 32 22.77 31.80 -41.08
N VAL A 33 22.71 30.99 -42.15
CA VAL A 33 22.26 29.58 -42.08
C VAL A 33 23.15 28.77 -41.16
N ARG A 34 24.47 28.95 -41.26
CA ARG A 34 25.44 28.30 -40.37
C ARG A 34 25.28 28.74 -38.91
N ASP A 35 24.96 30.01 -38.69
CA ASP A 35 24.78 30.56 -37.35
C ASP A 35 23.46 30.09 -36.72
N ILE A 36 22.40 29.89 -37.52
CA ILE A 36 21.15 29.24 -37.07
C ILE A 36 21.43 27.82 -36.58
N GLU A 37 22.18 27.02 -37.35
CA GLU A 37 22.51 25.63 -36.96
C GLU A 37 23.20 25.57 -35.60
N LYS A 38 24.20 26.43 -35.39
CA LYS A 38 25.03 26.49 -34.18
C LYS A 38 24.37 27.23 -33.01
N SER A 39 23.23 27.88 -33.23
CA SER A 39 22.54 28.58 -32.16
C SER A 39 21.99 27.59 -31.12
N GLY A 40 22.02 27.97 -29.84
CA GLY A 40 21.36 27.23 -28.75
C GLY A 40 19.86 27.51 -28.66
N LYS A 41 19.24 27.94 -29.76
CA LYS A 41 17.81 28.21 -29.85
C LYS A 41 17.01 26.93 -29.83
N THR A 42 15.76 27.02 -29.40
CA THR A 42 14.78 25.93 -29.50
C THR A 42 14.50 25.57 -30.96
N VAL A 43 13.97 24.37 -31.18
CA VAL A 43 13.60 23.89 -32.52
C VAL A 43 12.60 24.83 -33.19
N GLU A 44 11.61 25.33 -32.46
CA GLU A 44 10.60 26.27 -32.97
C GLU A 44 11.23 27.59 -33.46
N GLU A 45 12.13 28.18 -32.67
CA GLU A 45 12.82 29.42 -33.04
C GLU A 45 13.76 29.22 -34.25
N LYS A 46 14.37 28.04 -34.37
CA LYS A 46 15.18 27.68 -35.54
C LYS A 46 14.33 27.52 -36.79
N ILE A 47 13.15 26.89 -36.70
CA ILE A 47 12.19 26.78 -37.82
C ILE A 47 11.77 28.16 -38.30
N GLU A 48 11.42 29.08 -37.39
CA GLU A 48 11.05 30.45 -37.73
C GLU A 48 12.21 31.20 -38.40
N SER A 49 13.43 31.03 -37.88
CA SER A 49 14.64 31.63 -38.47
C SER A 49 14.90 31.12 -39.90
N TYR A 50 14.69 29.83 -40.17
CA TYR A 50 14.79 29.28 -41.52
C TYR A 50 13.64 29.70 -42.44
N ALA A 51 12.41 29.82 -41.92
CA ALA A 51 11.28 30.34 -42.69
C ALA A 51 11.56 31.76 -43.20
N HIS A 52 12.05 32.64 -42.32
CA HIS A 52 12.47 33.99 -42.70
C HIS A 52 13.63 33.97 -43.71
N ALA A 53 14.59 33.04 -43.57
CA ALA A 53 15.66 32.89 -44.55
C ALA A 53 15.15 32.47 -45.93
N ILE A 54 14.15 31.59 -46.01
CA ILE A 54 13.50 31.19 -47.28
C ILE A 54 12.85 32.39 -47.95
N ASP A 55 12.07 33.19 -47.23
CA ASP A 55 11.43 34.39 -47.79
C ASP A 55 12.46 35.36 -48.38
N LYS A 56 13.58 35.54 -47.69
CA LYS A 56 14.67 36.40 -48.14
C LYS A 56 15.41 35.83 -49.35
N ILE A 57 15.57 34.51 -49.43
CA ILE A 57 16.14 33.85 -50.61
C ILE A 57 15.21 34.03 -51.81
N GLN A 58 13.88 33.93 -51.63
CA GLN A 58 12.90 34.18 -52.70
C GLN A 58 12.95 35.62 -53.21
N GLU A 59 13.10 36.61 -52.32
CA GLU A 59 13.34 38.01 -52.71
C GLU A 59 14.62 38.13 -53.59
N CYS A 60 15.69 37.43 -53.23
CA CYS A 60 16.93 37.42 -54.01
C CYS A 60 16.81 36.64 -55.34
N GLU A 61 16.01 35.57 -55.40
CA GLU A 61 15.69 34.87 -56.65
C GLU A 61 14.95 35.79 -57.64
N ALA A 62 14.10 36.70 -57.15
CA ALA A 62 13.46 37.72 -57.98
C ALA A 62 14.47 38.78 -58.49
N LEU A 63 15.45 39.17 -57.67
CA LEU A 63 16.58 40.00 -58.12
C LEU A 63 17.42 39.28 -59.19
N TRP A 64 17.66 37.99 -59.02
CA TRP A 64 18.35 37.16 -60.02
C TRP A 64 17.57 37.09 -61.34
N ALA A 65 16.24 36.96 -61.31
CA ALA A 65 15.42 37.01 -62.53
C ALA A 65 15.59 38.36 -63.27
N THR A 66 15.62 39.46 -62.53
CA THR A 66 15.88 40.80 -63.10
C THR A 66 17.29 40.90 -63.69
N ALA A 67 18.31 40.35 -63.01
CA ALA A 67 19.68 40.29 -63.50
C ALA A 67 19.81 39.40 -64.74
N TYR A 68 19.06 38.31 -64.79
CA TYR A 68 18.99 37.39 -65.93
C TYR A 68 18.45 38.10 -67.17
N ASP A 69 17.32 38.80 -67.07
CA ASP A 69 16.73 39.55 -68.19
C ASP A 69 17.68 40.62 -68.74
N LYS A 70 18.36 41.37 -67.86
CA LYS A 70 19.38 42.35 -68.27
C LYS A 70 20.60 41.66 -68.89
N GLY A 71 21.04 40.53 -68.34
CA GLY A 71 22.13 39.74 -68.88
C GLY A 71 21.83 39.20 -70.28
N GLN A 72 20.60 38.76 -70.55
CA GLN A 72 20.17 38.35 -71.89
C GLN A 72 20.25 39.50 -72.91
N GLN A 73 19.89 40.72 -72.51
CA GLN A 73 20.06 41.90 -73.36
C GLN A 73 21.54 42.20 -73.66
N ILE A 74 22.43 42.03 -72.67
CA ILE A 74 23.88 42.18 -72.86
C ILE A 74 24.43 41.08 -73.78
N ILE A 75 23.96 39.85 -73.65
CA ILE A 75 24.33 38.72 -74.52
C ILE A 75 23.96 38.99 -75.98
N ALA A 76 22.80 39.60 -76.23
CA ALA A 76 22.32 39.90 -77.58
C ALA A 76 23.19 40.94 -78.32
N ASP A 77 23.73 41.93 -77.60
CA ASP A 77 24.57 43.01 -78.16
C ASP A 77 26.09 42.80 -77.93
N GLY A 78 26.49 41.70 -77.29
CA GLY A 78 27.85 41.46 -76.78
C GLY A 78 28.76 40.63 -77.68
N SER A 79 30.07 40.68 -77.39
CA SER A 79 31.07 39.81 -78.04
C SER A 79 30.88 38.35 -77.64
N ALA A 80 31.48 37.39 -78.38
CA ALA A 80 31.46 35.98 -77.98
C ALA A 80 32.02 35.76 -76.56
N GLN A 81 33.03 36.54 -76.16
CA GLN A 81 33.61 36.48 -74.83
C GLN A 81 32.66 37.04 -73.76
N ASP A 82 31.99 38.17 -74.02
CA ASP A 82 30.97 38.72 -73.10
C ASP A 82 29.82 37.74 -72.92
N ARG A 83 29.37 37.10 -74.00
CA ARG A 83 28.28 36.10 -73.97
C ARG A 83 28.61 34.94 -73.04
N ASN A 84 29.81 34.36 -73.17
CA ASN A 84 30.24 33.26 -72.31
C ASN A 84 30.35 33.71 -70.85
N ASN A 85 31.00 34.84 -70.58
CA ASN A 85 31.19 35.35 -69.22
C ASN A 85 29.87 35.64 -68.49
N VAL A 86 28.93 36.33 -69.14
CA VAL A 86 27.63 36.67 -68.55
C VAL A 86 26.79 35.41 -68.31
N THR A 87 26.81 34.46 -69.26
CA THR A 87 26.08 33.21 -69.13
C THR A 87 26.61 32.37 -67.97
N GLU A 88 27.94 32.21 -67.85
CA GLU A 88 28.59 31.46 -66.77
C GLU A 88 28.31 32.10 -65.40
N GLN A 89 28.41 33.43 -65.27
CA GLN A 89 28.11 34.13 -64.02
C GLN A 89 26.65 33.93 -63.58
N LEU A 90 25.69 34.15 -64.49
CA LEU A 90 24.27 33.98 -64.18
C LEU A 90 23.94 32.53 -63.78
N GLN A 91 24.53 31.56 -64.48
CA GLN A 91 24.36 30.14 -64.17
C GLN A 91 24.97 29.78 -62.82
N SER A 92 26.17 30.28 -62.50
CA SER A 92 26.83 30.07 -61.21
C SER A 92 26.02 30.64 -60.04
N LEU A 93 25.50 31.86 -60.17
CA LEU A 93 24.66 32.47 -59.14
C LEU A 93 23.33 31.74 -58.97
N LYS A 94 22.69 31.33 -60.08
CA LYS A 94 21.47 30.53 -60.04
C LYS A 94 21.70 29.23 -59.26
N GLN A 95 22.78 28.52 -59.59
CA GLN A 95 23.11 27.28 -58.92
C GLN A 95 23.39 27.49 -57.43
N SER A 96 24.07 28.59 -57.08
CA SER A 96 24.40 28.93 -55.70
C SER A 96 23.15 29.27 -54.87
N LEU A 97 22.23 30.06 -55.42
CA LEU A 97 20.93 30.35 -54.79
C LEU A 97 20.07 29.08 -54.62
N GLN A 98 19.98 28.25 -55.67
CA GLN A 98 19.22 27.00 -55.60
C GLN A 98 19.80 26.01 -54.58
N ASN A 99 21.13 25.94 -54.46
CA ASN A 99 21.79 25.11 -53.46
C ASN A 99 21.52 25.62 -52.04
N LEU A 100 21.67 26.93 -51.82
CA LEU A 100 21.37 27.55 -50.53
C LEU A 100 19.91 27.33 -50.12
N ARG A 101 18.97 27.54 -51.06
CA ARG A 101 17.54 27.30 -50.83
C ARG A 101 17.26 25.85 -50.42
N ARG A 102 17.77 24.89 -51.20
CA ARG A 102 17.59 23.46 -50.92
C ARG A 102 18.15 23.07 -49.56
N GLU A 103 19.30 23.62 -49.17
CA GLU A 103 19.88 23.34 -47.86
C GLU A 103 19.00 23.88 -46.73
N VAL A 104 18.55 25.13 -46.83
CA VAL A 104 17.65 25.75 -45.84
C VAL A 104 16.33 25.00 -45.72
N GLU A 105 15.69 24.66 -46.84
CA GLU A 105 14.44 23.90 -46.85
C GLU A 105 14.62 22.52 -46.22
N LYS A 106 15.71 21.83 -46.54
CA LYS A 106 16.04 20.52 -45.97
C LYS A 106 16.28 20.58 -44.46
N GLN A 107 16.97 21.60 -43.95
CA GLN A 107 17.18 21.75 -42.51
C GLN A 107 15.87 22.11 -41.79
N LYS A 108 15.05 22.98 -42.38
CA LYS A 108 13.72 23.31 -41.86
C LYS A 108 12.83 22.07 -41.77
N GLU A 109 12.76 21.25 -42.83
CA GLU A 109 11.94 20.03 -42.85
C GLU A 109 12.34 19.02 -41.76
N LYS A 110 13.64 18.85 -41.51
CA LYS A 110 14.14 18.01 -40.41
C LYS A 110 13.68 18.53 -39.05
N LEU A 111 13.81 19.83 -38.82
CA LEU A 111 13.38 20.46 -37.58
C LEU A 111 11.86 20.39 -37.41
N GLU A 112 11.08 20.55 -38.47
CA GLU A 112 9.61 20.39 -38.43
C GLU A 112 9.19 18.97 -38.05
N THR A 113 9.92 17.96 -38.54
CA THR A 113 9.72 16.56 -38.15
C THR A 113 10.01 16.36 -36.66
N MET A 114 11.13 16.92 -36.17
CA MET A 114 11.51 16.85 -34.76
C MET A 114 10.51 17.59 -33.84
N ALA A 115 10.03 18.76 -34.26
CA ALA A 115 8.99 19.51 -33.55
C ALA A 115 7.68 18.71 -33.45
N LEU A 116 7.34 17.94 -34.48
CA LEU A 116 6.17 17.05 -34.45
C LEU A 116 6.34 15.95 -33.40
N GLU A 117 7.53 15.35 -33.29
CA GLU A 117 7.84 14.35 -32.26
C GLU A 117 7.76 14.96 -30.85
N TYR A 118 8.30 16.16 -30.62
CA TYR A 118 8.13 16.83 -29.32
C TYR A 118 6.68 17.09 -28.96
N ARG A 119 5.83 17.49 -29.92
CA ARG A 119 4.40 17.67 -29.67
C ARG A 119 3.72 16.38 -29.26
N LYS A 120 4.10 15.24 -29.87
CA LYS A 120 3.60 13.93 -29.46
C LYS A 120 4.03 13.58 -28.04
N LEU A 121 5.32 13.76 -27.72
CA LEU A 121 5.84 13.50 -26.37
C LEU A 121 5.19 14.41 -25.31
N ALA A 122 4.98 15.69 -25.64
CA ALA A 122 4.30 16.63 -24.75
C ALA A 122 2.84 16.23 -24.48
N ALA A 123 2.12 15.76 -25.52
CA ALA A 123 0.75 15.28 -25.37
C ALA A 123 0.69 13.98 -24.56
N GLU A 124 1.64 13.06 -24.78
CA GLU A 124 1.75 11.85 -23.96
C GLU A 124 2.04 12.16 -22.49
N LEU A 125 3.00 13.06 -22.22
CA LEU A 125 3.29 13.47 -20.85
C LEU A 125 2.08 14.13 -20.19
N GLU A 126 1.31 14.93 -20.91
CA GLU A 126 0.09 15.53 -20.35
C GLU A 126 -0.93 14.48 -19.93
N GLU A 127 -1.21 13.49 -20.78
CA GLU A 127 -2.10 12.38 -20.43
C GLU A 127 -1.61 11.62 -19.19
N ILE A 128 -0.30 11.41 -19.08
CA ILE A 128 0.32 10.76 -17.92
C ILE A 128 0.15 11.61 -16.66
N LEU A 129 0.49 12.90 -16.73
CA LEU A 129 0.41 13.83 -15.61
C LEU A 129 -1.04 13.98 -15.11
N ASP A 130 -2.00 14.17 -16.01
CA ASP A 130 -3.43 14.26 -15.69
C ASP A 130 -3.90 13.05 -14.89
N TRP A 131 -3.53 11.84 -15.34
CA TRP A 131 -3.91 10.62 -14.64
C TRP A 131 -3.23 10.49 -13.27
N LEU A 132 -1.93 10.83 -13.18
CA LEU A 132 -1.19 10.77 -11.92
C LEU A 132 -1.77 11.76 -10.89
N HIS A 133 -2.03 13.01 -11.28
CA HIS A 133 -2.64 14.01 -10.39
C HIS A 133 -4.05 13.63 -9.96
N ALA A 134 -4.87 13.05 -10.86
CA ALA A 134 -6.20 12.57 -10.51
C ALA A 134 -6.17 11.45 -9.44
N ASN A 135 -5.07 10.71 -9.35
CA ASN A 135 -4.90 9.60 -8.38
C ASN A 135 -4.01 9.97 -7.19
N GLU A 136 -3.35 11.12 -7.21
CA GLU A 136 -2.36 11.55 -6.23
C GLU A 136 -2.95 11.63 -4.81
N ALA A 137 -4.15 12.17 -4.66
CA ALA A 137 -4.85 12.21 -3.38
C ALA A 137 -5.08 10.81 -2.78
N THR A 138 -5.38 9.82 -3.62
CA THR A 138 -5.58 8.43 -3.20
C THR A 138 -4.27 7.79 -2.75
N VAL A 139 -3.15 8.09 -3.43
CA VAL A 139 -1.80 7.63 -3.06
C VAL A 139 -1.39 8.18 -1.69
N HIS A 140 -1.65 9.46 -1.43
CA HIS A 140 -1.32 10.11 -0.15
C HIS A 140 -2.31 9.77 0.98
N SER A 141 -3.46 9.20 0.65
CA SER A 141 -4.48 8.91 1.66
C SER A 141 -4.02 7.88 2.70
N ARG A 142 -4.54 8.03 3.92
CA ARG A 142 -4.49 7.04 5.00
C ARG A 142 -5.94 6.79 5.40
N PRO A 143 -6.67 5.91 4.68
CA PRO A 143 -8.10 5.76 4.85
C PRO A 143 -8.42 5.18 6.23
N LEU A 144 -9.56 5.57 6.79
CA LEU A 144 -10.13 4.89 7.94
C LEU A 144 -10.59 3.48 7.54
N LEU A 145 -10.42 2.53 8.43
CA LEU A 145 -10.56 1.09 8.22
C LEU A 145 -11.55 0.53 9.23
N ASN A 146 -12.21 -0.57 8.89
CA ASN A 146 -13.10 -1.27 9.84
C ASN A 146 -12.30 -2.20 10.76
N ARG A 147 -12.91 -2.73 11.82
CA ARG A 147 -12.22 -3.70 12.71
C ARG A 147 -11.93 -5.05 12.04
N ASP A 148 -12.75 -5.44 11.08
CA ASP A 148 -12.61 -6.72 10.36
C ASP A 148 -11.33 -6.73 9.50
N VAL A 149 -10.52 -7.77 9.67
CA VAL A 149 -9.30 -8.01 8.86
C VAL A 149 -9.63 -8.04 7.37
N LYS A 150 -10.78 -8.61 6.97
CA LYS A 150 -11.19 -8.69 5.56
C LYS A 150 -11.36 -7.33 4.89
N ASN A 151 -11.76 -6.32 5.66
CA ASN A 151 -11.86 -4.95 5.16
C ASN A 151 -10.47 -4.41 4.78
N VAL A 152 -9.46 -4.65 5.63
CA VAL A 152 -8.08 -4.21 5.36
C VAL A 152 -7.47 -5.01 4.21
N GLU A 153 -7.75 -6.30 4.09
CA GLU A 153 -7.33 -7.12 2.94
C GLU A 153 -7.89 -6.58 1.61
N LYS A 154 -9.15 -6.15 1.60
CA LYS A 154 -9.74 -5.50 0.42
C LYS A 154 -9.03 -4.19 0.08
N GLU A 155 -8.72 -3.38 1.08
CA GLU A 155 -7.96 -2.13 0.88
C GLU A 155 -6.53 -2.36 0.41
N LEU A 156 -5.87 -3.43 0.88
CA LEU A 156 -4.57 -3.86 0.40
C LEU A 156 -4.61 -4.29 -1.07
N GLU A 157 -5.64 -5.03 -1.48
CA GLU A 157 -5.83 -5.41 -2.88
C GLU A 157 -6.12 -4.19 -3.77
N ASN A 158 -6.92 -3.23 -3.30
CA ASN A 158 -7.12 -1.96 -3.98
C ASN A 158 -5.81 -1.17 -4.12
N HIS A 159 -5.02 -1.11 -3.05
CA HIS A 159 -3.70 -0.49 -3.06
C HIS A 159 -2.73 -1.17 -4.03
N ARG A 160 -2.71 -2.51 -4.11
CA ARG A 160 -1.88 -3.25 -5.06
C ARG A 160 -2.20 -2.86 -6.51
N LYS A 161 -3.49 -2.80 -6.87
CA LYS A 161 -3.93 -2.36 -8.20
C LYS A 161 -3.53 -0.91 -8.49
N LEU A 162 -3.70 -0.02 -7.51
CA LEU A 162 -3.27 1.38 -7.63
C LEU A 162 -1.76 1.47 -7.87
N ALA A 163 -0.95 0.75 -7.08
CA ALA A 163 0.49 0.73 -7.21
C ALA A 163 0.95 0.19 -8.58
N GLU A 164 0.32 -0.87 -9.08
CA GLU A 164 0.59 -1.42 -10.42
C GLU A 164 0.31 -0.39 -11.52
N ASN A 165 -0.81 0.33 -11.42
CA ASN A 165 -1.15 1.36 -12.39
C ASN A 165 -0.18 2.55 -12.32
N VAL A 166 0.08 3.09 -11.12
CA VAL A 166 1.03 4.20 -10.93
C VAL A 166 2.41 3.82 -11.47
N ASN A 167 2.94 2.65 -11.11
CA ASN A 167 4.25 2.20 -11.60
C ASN A 167 4.30 2.09 -13.14
N ARG A 168 3.21 1.65 -13.78
CA ARG A 168 3.11 1.62 -15.25
C ARG A 168 3.24 3.02 -15.86
N TYR A 169 2.57 4.02 -15.28
CA TYR A 169 2.69 5.42 -15.72
C TYR A 169 4.09 5.98 -15.44
N LEU A 170 4.70 5.65 -14.30
CA LEU A 170 6.08 6.04 -14.00
C LEU A 170 7.09 5.41 -14.98
N ASP A 171 6.88 4.18 -15.42
CA ASP A 171 7.72 3.54 -16.43
C ASP A 171 7.57 4.20 -17.80
N ARG A 172 6.37 4.68 -18.17
CA ARG A 172 6.17 5.51 -19.37
C ARG A 172 6.94 6.83 -19.28
N ILE A 173 6.93 7.49 -18.11
CA ILE A 173 7.75 8.70 -17.89
C ILE A 173 9.23 8.39 -18.16
N LYS A 174 9.77 7.29 -17.62
CA LYS A 174 11.17 6.88 -17.86
C LYS A 174 11.47 6.71 -19.35
N GLN A 175 10.56 6.08 -20.10
CA GLN A 175 10.71 5.92 -21.56
C GLN A 175 10.77 7.27 -22.29
N VAL A 176 9.89 8.21 -21.92
CA VAL A 176 9.94 9.57 -22.48
C VAL A 176 11.27 10.25 -22.14
N GLN A 177 11.74 10.15 -20.89
CA GLN A 177 13.03 10.72 -20.49
C GLN A 177 14.23 10.14 -21.25
N GLU A 178 14.22 8.82 -21.49
CA GLU A 178 15.26 8.17 -22.28
C GLU A 178 15.28 8.67 -23.73
N SER A 179 14.10 8.91 -24.30
CA SER A 179 13.97 9.43 -25.66
C SER A 179 14.45 10.88 -25.83
N THR A 180 14.49 11.68 -24.75
CA THR A 180 14.85 13.11 -24.79
C THR A 180 16.21 13.46 -24.15
N LYS A 181 16.95 12.47 -23.64
CA LYS A 181 18.10 12.64 -22.74
C LYS A 181 19.25 13.54 -23.25
N TYR A 182 19.38 13.71 -24.57
CA TYR A 182 20.48 14.46 -25.20
C TYR A 182 20.00 15.59 -26.09
N ASP A 183 18.78 16.06 -25.87
CA ASP A 183 18.14 17.01 -26.78
C ASP A 183 18.12 18.44 -26.24
N GLU A 184 19.14 19.22 -26.60
CA GLU A 184 19.27 20.64 -26.22
C GLU A 184 18.27 21.57 -26.93
N GLY A 185 17.54 21.09 -27.96
CA GLY A 185 16.60 21.88 -28.74
C GLY A 185 15.16 21.89 -28.21
N MET A 186 14.91 21.23 -27.08
CA MET A 186 13.56 21.02 -26.57
C MET A 186 12.78 22.31 -26.27
N PRO A 187 11.46 22.33 -26.51
CA PRO A 187 10.60 23.44 -26.11
C PRO A 187 10.55 23.57 -24.58
N SER A 188 10.49 24.81 -24.08
CA SER A 188 10.39 25.08 -22.64
C SER A 188 9.19 24.40 -21.98
N SER A 189 8.04 24.34 -22.66
CA SER A 189 6.85 23.66 -22.16
C SER A 189 7.05 22.15 -21.95
N LEU A 190 7.84 21.50 -22.82
CA LEU A 190 8.19 20.09 -22.66
C LEU A 190 9.17 19.89 -21.49
N LEU A 191 10.13 20.80 -21.34
CA LEU A 191 11.07 20.80 -20.21
C LEU A 191 10.35 20.97 -18.85
N GLU A 192 9.35 21.85 -18.78
CA GLU A 192 8.52 22.05 -17.58
C GLU A 192 7.75 20.77 -17.22
N LYS A 193 7.06 20.17 -18.19
CA LYS A 193 6.35 18.88 -17.98
C LYS A 193 7.30 17.76 -17.56
N LEU A 194 8.48 17.68 -18.17
CA LEU A 194 9.52 16.71 -17.76
C LEU A 194 10.00 16.97 -16.33
N SER A 195 10.15 18.23 -15.93
CA SER A 195 10.55 18.58 -14.56
C SER A 195 9.48 18.17 -13.54
N GLU A 196 8.21 18.38 -13.83
CA GLU A 196 7.09 17.92 -13.01
C GLU A 196 7.01 16.40 -12.94
N ALA A 197 7.07 15.73 -14.09
CA ALA A 197 7.08 14.26 -14.19
C ALA A 197 8.24 13.65 -13.38
N ASN A 198 9.42 14.29 -13.38
CA ASN A 198 10.55 13.90 -12.55
C ASN A 198 10.27 13.98 -11.06
N SER A 199 9.60 15.05 -10.62
CA SER A 199 9.20 15.24 -9.23
C SER A 199 8.28 14.11 -8.76
N LEU A 200 7.28 13.76 -9.58
CA LEU A 200 6.37 12.65 -9.32
C LEU A 200 7.09 11.29 -9.33
N LEU A 201 8.04 11.10 -10.23
CA LEU A 201 8.84 9.87 -10.34
C LEU A 201 9.68 9.60 -9.09
N GLN A 202 10.11 10.63 -8.38
CA GLN A 202 10.82 10.49 -7.10
C GLN A 202 9.89 10.34 -5.89
N SER A 203 8.75 11.03 -5.89
CA SER A 203 7.86 11.10 -4.72
C SER A 203 6.86 9.95 -4.63
N LEU A 204 6.16 9.63 -5.73
CA LEU A 204 5.06 8.67 -5.72
C LEU A 204 5.46 7.24 -5.30
N PRO A 205 6.62 6.68 -5.71
CA PRO A 205 7.03 5.35 -5.26
C PRO A 205 7.15 5.25 -3.73
N ARG A 206 7.71 6.30 -3.10
CA ARG A 206 7.84 6.37 -1.65
C ARG A 206 6.48 6.47 -0.98
N GLU A 207 5.60 7.31 -1.49
CA GLU A 207 4.25 7.49 -0.92
C GLU A 207 3.40 6.21 -1.04
N LEU A 208 3.52 5.48 -2.15
CA LEU A 208 2.92 4.15 -2.29
C LEU A 208 3.47 3.18 -1.24
N GLU A 209 4.79 3.15 -1.02
CA GLU A 209 5.39 2.30 0.00
C GLU A 209 4.89 2.66 1.41
N GLU A 210 4.82 3.94 1.73
CA GLU A 210 4.31 4.42 3.02
C GLU A 210 2.83 4.08 3.22
N ARG A 211 2.01 4.23 2.17
CA ARG A 211 0.60 3.82 2.18
C ARG A 211 0.44 2.31 2.35
N GLY A 212 1.25 1.51 1.67
CA GLY A 212 1.25 0.06 1.79
C GLY A 212 1.65 -0.38 3.20
N ARG A 213 2.70 0.22 3.75
CA ARG A 213 3.17 -0.03 5.13
C ARG A 213 2.11 0.31 6.16
N TYR A 214 1.39 1.42 5.97
CA TYR A 214 0.26 1.79 6.82
C TYR A 214 -0.82 0.71 6.83
N LEU A 215 -1.25 0.21 5.66
CA LEU A 215 -2.28 -0.82 5.57
C LEU A 215 -1.81 -2.15 6.17
N GLU A 216 -0.58 -2.58 5.87
CA GLU A 216 -0.04 -3.85 6.37
C GLU A 216 0.11 -3.83 7.91
N ASN A 217 0.63 -2.73 8.46
CA ASN A 217 0.68 -2.55 9.91
C ASN A 217 -0.72 -2.62 10.53
N ASN A 218 -1.71 -1.97 9.92
CA ASN A 218 -3.09 -2.00 10.39
C ASN A 218 -3.74 -3.39 10.29
N LYS A 219 -3.36 -4.20 9.31
CA LYS A 219 -3.77 -5.60 9.19
C LYS A 219 -3.22 -6.41 10.37
N GLY A 220 -1.91 -6.32 10.62
CA GLY A 220 -1.27 -7.04 11.72
C GLY A 220 -1.83 -6.66 13.09
N LEU A 221 -2.19 -5.39 13.31
CA LEU A 221 -2.87 -4.96 14.53
C LEU A 221 -4.21 -5.68 14.74
N ARG A 222 -5.02 -5.83 13.69
CA ARG A 222 -6.33 -6.49 13.72
C ARG A 222 -6.22 -8.00 13.86
N GLU A 223 -5.27 -8.63 13.16
CA GLU A 223 -4.97 -10.05 13.33
C GLU A 223 -4.56 -10.37 14.77
N ASN A 224 -3.71 -9.52 15.38
CA ASN A 224 -3.34 -9.66 16.77
C ASN A 224 -4.54 -9.48 17.71
N TYR A 225 -5.39 -8.47 17.47
CA TYR A 225 -6.60 -8.28 18.27
C TYR A 225 -7.55 -9.48 18.19
N GLU A 226 -7.81 -9.99 16.98
CA GLU A 226 -8.67 -11.16 16.77
C GLU A 226 -8.09 -12.42 17.42
N ALA A 227 -6.77 -12.64 17.32
CA ALA A 227 -6.11 -13.77 17.98
C ALA A 227 -6.23 -13.73 19.51
N LEU A 228 -6.10 -12.55 20.12
CA LEU A 228 -6.30 -12.38 21.57
C LEU A 228 -7.76 -12.63 21.98
N LYS A 229 -8.73 -12.17 21.18
CA LYS A 229 -10.15 -12.46 21.40
C LYS A 229 -10.46 -13.95 21.27
N GLN A 230 -9.91 -14.62 20.25
CA GLN A 230 -10.11 -16.05 20.06
C GLN A 230 -9.57 -16.84 21.26
N LYS A 231 -8.38 -16.48 21.76
CA LYS A 231 -7.80 -17.10 22.96
C LYS A 231 -8.72 -16.96 24.18
N LEU A 232 -9.36 -15.81 24.38
CA LEU A 232 -10.36 -15.62 25.44
C LEU A 232 -11.59 -16.51 25.22
N ARG A 233 -12.14 -16.52 24.00
CA ARG A 233 -13.32 -17.34 23.65
C ARG A 233 -13.08 -18.82 23.87
N ASP A 234 -11.93 -19.33 23.45
CA ASP A 234 -11.53 -20.73 23.63
C ASP A 234 -11.46 -21.08 25.12
N TRP A 235 -10.86 -20.22 25.95
CA TRP A 235 -10.78 -20.43 27.39
C TRP A 235 -12.17 -20.40 28.06
N VAL A 236 -13.04 -19.46 27.69
CA VAL A 236 -14.41 -19.37 28.22
C VAL A 236 -15.22 -20.60 27.83
N HIS A 237 -15.13 -21.05 26.58
CA HIS A 237 -15.83 -22.24 26.12
C HIS A 237 -15.38 -23.50 26.86
N GLU A 238 -14.06 -23.70 27.01
CA GLU A 238 -13.51 -24.82 27.77
C GLU A 238 -13.95 -24.77 29.25
N ALA A 239 -13.98 -23.57 29.85
CA ALA A 239 -14.50 -23.39 31.20
C ALA A 239 -15.98 -23.80 31.29
N GLU A 240 -16.82 -23.36 30.35
CA GLU A 240 -18.24 -23.71 30.31
C GLU A 240 -18.49 -25.21 30.17
N VAL A 241 -17.72 -25.89 29.30
CA VAL A 241 -17.82 -27.35 29.11
C VAL A 241 -17.44 -28.09 30.38
N ARG A 242 -16.33 -27.72 31.03
CA ARG A 242 -15.89 -28.32 32.29
C ARG A 242 -16.89 -28.12 33.43
N LEU A 243 -17.54 -26.96 33.48
CA LEU A 243 -18.57 -26.68 34.49
C LEU A 243 -19.90 -27.41 34.23
N GLN A 244 -20.04 -28.05 33.07
CA GLN A 244 -21.22 -28.83 32.71
C GLN A 244 -21.02 -30.34 32.89
N SER A 245 -19.78 -30.83 33.01
CA SER A 245 -19.48 -32.27 33.01
C SER A 245 -20.03 -33.01 34.24
N ASN A 246 -20.21 -32.35 35.38
CA ASN A 246 -20.75 -32.95 36.60
C ASN A 246 -22.28 -32.93 36.72
N LYS A 247 -23.00 -32.52 35.66
CA LYS A 247 -24.48 -32.48 35.69
C LYS A 247 -25.14 -33.86 35.62
N ASP A 248 -24.44 -34.87 35.09
CA ASP A 248 -24.98 -36.22 34.88
C ASP A 248 -24.68 -37.22 36.01
N GLY A 249 -24.09 -36.75 37.12
CA GLY A 249 -23.75 -37.55 38.30
C GLY A 249 -22.26 -37.47 38.65
N VAL A 250 -21.91 -37.95 39.84
CA VAL A 250 -20.52 -37.93 40.36
C VAL A 250 -19.80 -39.22 39.99
N ASP A 251 -18.71 -39.13 39.22
CA ASP A 251 -17.81 -40.25 38.96
C ASP A 251 -16.76 -40.39 40.08
N PHE A 252 -17.12 -41.10 41.14
CA PHE A 252 -16.23 -41.33 42.28
C PHE A 252 -14.93 -42.06 41.91
N VAL A 253 -14.86 -42.77 40.79
CA VAL A 253 -13.62 -43.46 40.38
C VAL A 253 -12.57 -42.44 39.92
N ASN A 254 -13.00 -41.38 39.22
CA ASN A 254 -12.14 -40.37 38.64
C ASN A 254 -12.10 -39.05 39.42
N ILE A 255 -12.88 -38.91 40.50
CA ILE A 255 -13.06 -37.69 41.30
C ILE A 255 -11.77 -36.96 41.69
N LEU A 256 -10.70 -37.69 42.02
CA LEU A 256 -9.40 -37.09 42.37
C LEU A 256 -8.69 -36.52 41.15
N SER A 257 -8.81 -37.18 40.00
CA SER A 257 -8.30 -36.69 38.71
C SER A 257 -9.09 -35.46 38.27
N ASP A 258 -10.42 -35.53 38.33
CA ASP A 258 -11.32 -34.43 37.94
C ASP A 258 -11.08 -33.17 38.78
N LEU A 259 -10.87 -33.35 40.09
CA LEU A 259 -10.53 -32.25 41.00
C LEU A 259 -9.17 -31.62 40.68
N GLU A 260 -8.16 -32.44 40.36
CA GLU A 260 -6.83 -31.96 40.01
C GLU A 260 -6.85 -31.22 38.66
N GLU A 261 -7.54 -31.76 37.65
CA GLU A 261 -7.73 -31.12 36.36
C GLU A 261 -8.48 -29.78 36.48
N HIS A 262 -9.52 -29.72 37.30
CA HIS A 262 -10.23 -28.49 37.61
C HIS A 262 -9.30 -27.44 38.23
N LYS A 263 -8.47 -27.84 39.21
CA LYS A 263 -7.49 -26.94 39.84
C LYS A 263 -6.44 -26.44 38.86
N ILE A 264 -5.90 -27.32 38.01
CA ILE A 264 -4.92 -26.98 36.99
C ILE A 264 -5.51 -25.97 36.01
N PHE A 265 -6.70 -26.24 35.47
CA PHE A 265 -7.33 -25.35 34.49
C PHE A 265 -7.60 -23.96 35.07
N PHE A 266 -8.29 -23.88 36.21
CA PHE A 266 -8.66 -22.58 36.81
C PHE A 266 -7.48 -21.85 37.47
N SER A 267 -6.32 -22.48 37.65
CA SER A 267 -5.09 -21.76 38.02
C SER A 267 -4.69 -20.69 37.00
N THR A 268 -5.14 -20.83 35.74
CA THR A 268 -4.88 -19.87 34.66
C THR A 268 -5.80 -18.64 34.67
N GLU A 269 -6.77 -18.56 35.59
CA GLU A 269 -7.71 -17.43 35.68
C GLU A 269 -7.00 -16.07 35.77
N ALA A 270 -5.90 -15.99 36.53
CA ALA A 270 -5.14 -14.75 36.69
C ALA A 270 -4.52 -14.25 35.39
N SER A 271 -3.97 -15.16 34.57
CA SER A 271 -3.40 -14.78 33.27
C SER A 271 -4.47 -14.42 32.25
N MET A 272 -5.67 -15.01 32.34
CA MET A 272 -6.81 -14.59 31.52
C MET A 272 -7.35 -13.22 31.92
N LYS A 273 -7.29 -12.89 33.21
CA LYS A 273 -7.57 -11.52 33.68
C LYS A 273 -6.61 -10.49 33.08
N GLU A 274 -5.32 -10.81 33.07
CA GLU A 274 -4.31 -9.95 32.45
C GLU A 274 -4.51 -9.82 30.93
N LEU A 275 -4.83 -10.93 30.25
CA LEU A 275 -5.12 -10.96 28.81
C LEU A 275 -6.19 -9.94 28.43
N VAL A 276 -7.30 -9.90 29.17
CA VAL A 276 -8.40 -8.97 28.85
C VAL A 276 -8.10 -7.54 29.28
N SER A 277 -7.66 -7.34 30.53
CA SER A 277 -7.48 -6.00 31.09
C SER A 277 -6.29 -5.24 30.49
N ILE A 278 -5.28 -5.95 29.99
CA ILE A 278 -4.06 -5.36 29.45
C ILE A 278 -3.95 -5.64 27.96
N SER A 279 -3.83 -6.91 27.55
CA SER A 279 -3.44 -7.23 26.18
C SER A 279 -4.52 -6.89 25.14
N ILE A 280 -5.78 -7.26 25.41
CA ILE A 280 -6.92 -6.95 24.52
C ILE A 280 -7.18 -5.44 24.49
N GLN A 281 -7.11 -4.77 25.65
CA GLN A 281 -7.26 -3.31 25.73
C GLN A 281 -6.17 -2.61 24.89
N GLN A 282 -4.89 -2.93 25.10
CA GLN A 282 -3.79 -2.35 24.34
C GLN A 282 -3.87 -2.63 22.84
N ALA A 283 -4.31 -3.82 22.44
CA ALA A 283 -4.48 -4.16 21.03
C ALA A 283 -5.60 -3.32 20.39
N ALA A 284 -6.71 -3.11 21.08
CA ALA A 284 -7.79 -2.25 20.63
C ALA A 284 -7.41 -0.76 20.61
N ASP A 285 -6.67 -0.27 21.61
CA ASP A 285 -6.15 1.11 21.65
C ASP A 285 -5.25 1.41 20.43
N LYS A 286 -4.49 0.41 19.96
CA LYS A 286 -3.66 0.53 18.75
C LYS A 286 -4.48 0.60 17.46
N ILE A 287 -5.63 -0.07 17.40
CA ILE A 287 -6.51 -0.06 16.22
C ILE A 287 -7.36 1.22 16.18
N TRP A 288 -7.73 1.76 17.35
CA TRP A 288 -8.63 2.88 17.55
C TRP A 288 -8.44 4.09 16.60
N PRO A 289 -7.20 4.62 16.40
CA PRO A 289 -7.00 5.82 15.58
C PRO A 289 -7.29 5.59 14.10
N SER A 290 -7.31 4.33 13.66
CA SER A 290 -7.58 3.96 12.27
C SER A 290 -9.06 3.68 11.99
N LEU A 291 -9.92 3.67 13.01
CA LEU A 291 -11.32 3.25 12.87
C LEU A 291 -12.22 4.39 12.40
N THR A 292 -13.28 4.02 11.68
CA THR A 292 -14.40 4.93 11.43
C THR A 292 -15.16 5.23 12.73
N PRO A 293 -15.87 6.36 12.84
CA PRO A 293 -16.61 6.70 14.06
C PRO A 293 -17.61 5.62 14.51
N ASN A 294 -18.32 5.00 13.56
CA ASN A 294 -19.23 3.89 13.85
C ASN A 294 -18.49 2.67 14.43
N GLU A 295 -17.32 2.35 13.86
CA GLU A 295 -16.49 1.25 14.33
C GLU A 295 -15.87 1.53 15.70
N GLN A 296 -15.57 2.79 16.03
CA GLN A 296 -15.13 3.19 17.38
C GLN A 296 -16.23 2.95 18.42
N GLU A 297 -17.48 3.29 18.09
CA GLU A 297 -18.63 3.04 18.98
C GLU A 297 -18.87 1.53 19.19
N GLU A 298 -18.80 0.75 18.11
CA GLU A 298 -18.92 -0.71 18.18
C GLU A 298 -17.77 -1.37 18.96
N LEU A 299 -16.52 -0.93 18.75
CA LEU A 299 -15.37 -1.41 19.52
C LEU A 299 -15.50 -1.04 21.00
N SER A 300 -16.00 0.15 21.33
CA SER A 300 -16.24 0.56 22.72
C SER A 300 -17.23 -0.37 23.41
N ARG A 301 -18.32 -0.73 22.72
CA ARG A 301 -19.31 -1.70 23.21
C ARG A 301 -18.68 -3.09 23.41
N GLU A 302 -17.88 -3.57 22.45
CA GLU A 302 -17.19 -4.87 22.57
C GLU A 302 -16.18 -4.88 23.74
N GLN A 303 -15.39 -3.80 23.91
CA GLN A 303 -14.48 -3.66 25.05
C GLN A 303 -15.21 -3.61 26.38
N GLN A 304 -16.34 -2.92 26.43
CA GLN A 304 -17.19 -2.87 27.61
C GLN A 304 -17.71 -4.28 27.96
N GLN A 305 -18.16 -5.06 26.98
CA GLN A 305 -18.57 -6.44 27.19
C GLN A 305 -17.43 -7.32 27.72
N HIS A 306 -16.22 -7.22 27.15
CA HIS A 306 -15.05 -7.97 27.63
C HIS A 306 -14.63 -7.56 29.04
N THR A 307 -14.66 -6.26 29.35
CA THR A 307 -14.33 -5.72 30.68
C THR A 307 -15.35 -6.15 31.73
N GLN A 308 -16.63 -6.17 31.35
CA GLN A 308 -17.72 -6.70 32.19
C GLN A 308 -17.58 -8.21 32.42
N MET A 309 -17.06 -8.95 31.43
CA MET A 309 -16.70 -10.36 31.57
C MET A 309 -15.46 -10.57 32.49
N LEU A 310 -14.76 -9.52 32.90
CA LEU A 310 -13.56 -9.64 33.74
C LEU A 310 -13.74 -9.14 35.17
N LEU A 311 -14.48 -8.05 35.36
CA LEU A 311 -14.50 -7.27 36.61
C LEU A 311 -15.59 -7.70 37.61
N VAL A 312 -15.83 -9.00 37.76
CA VAL A 312 -16.79 -9.56 38.75
C VAL A 312 -16.39 -9.35 40.23
N SER A 313 -15.37 -8.55 40.55
CA SER A 313 -15.09 -8.20 41.95
C SER A 313 -14.43 -6.83 42.15
N ILE A 314 -15.19 -5.72 42.06
CA ILE A 314 -14.99 -4.43 42.79
C ILE A 314 -14.90 -3.15 41.92
N SER A 315 -14.52 -3.18 40.64
CA SER A 315 -14.29 -1.91 39.90
C SER A 315 -15.38 -1.44 38.93
N ILE A 316 -16.47 -2.21 38.74
CA ILE A 316 -17.53 -1.91 37.75
C ILE A 316 -18.30 -0.61 38.09
N GLN A 317 -18.53 -0.33 39.37
CA GLN A 317 -19.27 0.88 39.76
C GLN A 317 -18.50 2.16 39.44
N GLN A 318 -17.18 2.16 39.66
CA GLN A 318 -16.35 3.36 39.53
C GLN A 318 -16.06 3.78 38.08
N ALA A 319 -16.12 2.84 37.13
CA ALA A 319 -15.98 3.14 35.70
C ALA A 319 -17.33 3.58 35.11
N ALA A 320 -18.43 2.92 35.47
CA ALA A 320 -19.78 3.29 35.04
C ALA A 320 -20.14 4.72 35.46
N ASP A 321 -19.83 5.12 36.71
CA ASP A 321 -20.11 6.47 37.23
C ASP A 321 -19.37 7.59 36.47
N LYS A 322 -18.27 7.28 35.75
CA LYS A 322 -17.46 8.27 35.01
C LYS A 322 -17.96 8.56 33.60
N ILE A 323 -18.69 7.63 32.98
CA ILE A 323 -19.18 7.74 31.59
C ILE A 323 -20.70 7.88 31.53
N TRP A 324 -21.41 7.60 32.63
CA TRP A 324 -22.86 7.83 32.81
C TRP A 324 -23.34 9.20 32.31
N PRO A 325 -22.66 10.34 32.56
CA PRO A 325 -23.14 11.64 32.13
C PRO A 325 -23.11 11.88 30.60
N SER A 326 -22.43 11.02 29.84
CA SER A 326 -22.09 11.25 28.42
C SER A 326 -22.97 10.48 27.43
N LEU A 327 -23.87 9.62 27.93
CA LEU A 327 -24.73 8.72 27.13
C LEU A 327 -26.17 9.26 27.05
N THR A 328 -26.90 8.95 25.98
CA THR A 328 -28.33 9.29 25.89
C THR A 328 -29.17 8.35 26.78
N PRO A 329 -30.37 8.75 27.24
CA PRO A 329 -31.17 7.94 28.17
C PRO A 329 -31.50 6.53 27.68
N ASN A 330 -31.68 6.36 26.36
CA ASN A 330 -31.99 5.06 25.75
C ASN A 330 -30.75 4.16 25.66
N GLU A 331 -29.58 4.74 25.36
CA GLU A 331 -28.29 4.04 25.40
C GLU A 331 -27.90 3.66 26.83
N GLN A 332 -28.19 4.51 27.82
CA GLN A 332 -28.00 4.18 29.24
C GLN A 332 -28.86 2.99 29.67
N GLU A 333 -30.13 2.91 29.25
CA GLU A 333 -31.04 1.85 29.65
C GLU A 333 -30.72 0.50 28.97
N GLU A 334 -30.37 0.52 27.68
CA GLU A 334 -30.00 -0.69 26.94
C GLU A 334 -28.65 -1.26 27.41
N LEU A 335 -27.66 -0.38 27.61
CA LEU A 335 -26.34 -0.74 28.14
C LEU A 335 -26.43 -1.24 29.58
N SER A 336 -27.28 -0.64 30.42
CA SER A 336 -27.47 -1.07 31.81
C SER A 336 -28.15 -2.44 31.89
N ARG A 337 -29.10 -2.73 31.00
CA ARG A 337 -29.77 -4.03 30.93
C ARG A 337 -28.85 -5.14 30.44
N GLU A 338 -28.09 -4.91 29.38
CA GLU A 338 -27.08 -5.87 28.89
C GLU A 338 -25.95 -6.08 29.91
N GLN A 339 -25.46 -5.00 30.51
CA GLN A 339 -24.49 -5.05 31.60
C GLN A 339 -24.99 -5.88 32.78
N GLN A 340 -26.24 -5.69 33.19
CA GLN A 340 -26.85 -6.42 34.30
C GLN A 340 -27.00 -7.90 33.98
N GLN A 341 -27.39 -8.25 32.75
CA GLN A 341 -27.53 -9.63 32.29
C GLN A 341 -26.18 -10.36 32.22
N HIS A 342 -25.14 -9.73 31.66
CA HIS A 342 -23.80 -10.31 31.51
C HIS A 342 -23.08 -10.42 32.86
N THR A 343 -23.22 -9.40 33.72
CA THR A 343 -22.71 -9.43 35.10
C THR A 343 -23.35 -10.57 35.89
N GLN A 344 -24.66 -10.79 35.71
CA GLN A 344 -25.37 -11.88 36.39
C GLN A 344 -24.93 -13.26 35.86
N MET A 345 -24.78 -13.42 34.54
CA MET A 345 -24.37 -14.68 33.93
C MET A 345 -22.98 -15.10 34.40
N LEU A 346 -22.01 -14.19 34.39
CA LEU A 346 -20.64 -14.51 34.81
C LEU A 346 -20.50 -14.69 36.33
N LYS A 347 -21.22 -13.88 37.13
CA LYS A 347 -21.30 -14.11 38.58
C LYS A 347 -21.87 -15.50 38.87
N ASN A 348 -22.86 -15.94 38.11
CA ASN A 348 -23.39 -17.30 38.21
C ASN A 348 -22.33 -18.35 37.81
N THR A 349 -21.58 -18.13 36.71
CA THR A 349 -20.53 -19.07 36.26
C THR A 349 -19.38 -19.19 37.25
N LEU A 350 -18.83 -18.08 37.76
CA LEU A 350 -17.72 -18.10 38.72
C LEU A 350 -18.15 -18.67 40.08
N ASN A 351 -19.39 -18.38 40.51
CA ASN A 351 -19.95 -19.00 41.70
C ASN A 351 -20.20 -20.50 41.49
N SER A 352 -20.64 -20.90 40.29
CA SER A 352 -20.80 -22.31 39.93
C SER A 352 -19.46 -23.03 39.96
N ALA A 353 -18.39 -22.44 39.39
CA ALA A 353 -17.04 -23.00 39.44
C ALA A 353 -16.51 -23.19 40.87
N LYS A 354 -16.68 -22.18 41.72
CA LYS A 354 -16.30 -22.29 43.15
C LYS A 354 -17.13 -23.34 43.88
N SER A 355 -18.43 -23.38 43.61
CA SER A 355 -19.35 -24.36 44.19
C SER A 355 -19.01 -25.78 43.75
N GLU A 356 -18.69 -25.97 42.49
CA GLU A 356 -18.32 -27.26 41.91
C GLU A 356 -16.98 -27.74 42.45
N LYS A 357 -15.99 -26.85 42.56
CA LYS A 357 -14.74 -27.18 43.24
C LYS A 357 -15.00 -27.64 44.68
N ALA A 358 -15.82 -26.92 45.44
CA ALA A 358 -16.14 -27.30 46.82
C ALA A 358 -16.86 -28.65 46.88
N GLN A 359 -17.75 -28.92 45.92
CA GLN A 359 -18.45 -30.19 45.78
C GLN A 359 -17.48 -31.33 45.45
N LEU A 360 -16.59 -31.16 44.47
CA LEU A 360 -15.56 -32.13 44.12
C LEU A 360 -14.60 -32.42 45.29
N GLU A 361 -14.22 -31.39 46.07
CA GLU A 361 -13.41 -31.56 47.28
C GLU A 361 -14.14 -32.39 48.35
N GLN A 362 -15.45 -32.17 48.51
CA GLN A 362 -16.28 -32.96 49.43
C GLN A 362 -16.43 -34.41 48.95
N ASP A 363 -16.74 -34.62 47.67
CA ASP A 363 -16.93 -35.95 47.09
C ASP A 363 -15.62 -36.76 47.09
N ALA A 364 -14.48 -36.10 46.87
CA ALA A 364 -13.16 -36.69 47.00
C ALA A 364 -12.87 -37.17 48.43
N GLU A 365 -13.25 -36.40 49.45
CA GLU A 365 -13.07 -36.83 50.86
C GLU A 365 -14.01 -38.00 51.20
N VAL A 366 -15.27 -37.97 50.74
CA VAL A 366 -16.21 -39.10 50.90
C VAL A 366 -15.67 -40.38 50.25
N TRP A 367 -15.12 -40.28 49.04
CA TRP A 367 -14.52 -41.41 48.35
C TRP A 367 -13.31 -41.98 49.08
N LYS A 368 -12.45 -41.09 49.60
CA LYS A 368 -11.29 -41.46 50.40
C LYS A 368 -11.71 -42.16 51.70
N ASP A 369 -12.74 -41.66 52.38
CA ASP A 369 -13.30 -42.30 53.57
C ASP A 369 -13.87 -43.69 53.24
N TYR A 370 -14.60 -43.82 52.13
CA TYR A 370 -15.10 -45.10 51.63
C TYR A 370 -13.95 -46.09 51.35
N CYS A 371 -12.88 -45.65 50.67
CA CYS A 371 -11.72 -46.50 50.39
C CYS A 371 -11.05 -46.96 51.69
N GLN A 372 -10.87 -46.07 52.68
CA GLN A 372 -10.34 -46.42 53.99
C GLN A 372 -11.22 -47.43 54.72
N MET A 373 -12.54 -47.26 54.70
CA MET A 373 -13.48 -48.21 55.30
C MET A 373 -13.44 -49.56 54.58
N LEU A 374 -13.39 -49.56 53.25
CA LEU A 374 -13.27 -50.76 52.45
C LEU A 374 -11.98 -51.52 52.77
N ASP A 375 -10.86 -50.82 52.94
CA ASP A 375 -9.59 -51.44 53.31
C ASP A 375 -9.60 -51.97 54.74
N LYS A 376 -10.24 -51.27 55.68
CA LYS A 376 -10.50 -51.80 57.03
C LYS A 376 -11.31 -53.08 56.97
N VAL A 377 -12.43 -53.09 56.24
CA VAL A 377 -13.28 -54.28 56.07
C VAL A 377 -12.51 -55.42 55.40
N LYS A 378 -11.74 -55.15 54.34
CA LYS A 378 -10.88 -56.16 53.70
C LYS A 378 -9.84 -56.71 54.67
N SER A 379 -9.24 -55.87 55.51
CA SER A 379 -8.27 -56.28 56.54
C SER A 379 -8.91 -57.19 57.58
N VAL A 380 -10.09 -56.84 58.09
CA VAL A 380 -10.87 -57.67 59.01
C VAL A 380 -11.20 -59.02 58.36
N ILE A 381 -11.75 -59.02 57.14
CA ILE A 381 -12.04 -60.25 56.38
C ILE A 381 -10.78 -61.11 56.21
N ALA A 382 -9.63 -60.52 55.87
CA ALA A 382 -8.38 -61.25 55.72
C ALA A 382 -7.93 -61.89 57.05
N ARG A 383 -8.10 -61.21 58.18
CA ARG A 383 -7.74 -61.74 59.52
C ARG A 383 -8.67 -62.86 59.99
N THR A 384 -9.95 -62.83 59.57
CA THR A 384 -10.90 -63.92 59.85
C THR A 384 -10.63 -65.19 59.04
N LYS A 385 -9.82 -65.12 57.96
CA LYS A 385 -9.41 -66.29 57.18
C LYS A 385 -8.18 -66.93 57.84
N PHE A 386 -8.38 -67.99 58.59
CA PHE A 386 -7.31 -68.86 59.09
C PHE A 386 -7.59 -70.32 58.73
N VAL A 387 -6.53 -71.14 58.71
CA VAL A 387 -6.62 -72.59 58.52
C VAL A 387 -6.58 -73.24 59.89
N ASP A 388 -7.57 -74.07 60.20
CA ASP A 388 -7.65 -74.77 61.49
C ASP A 388 -6.45 -75.68 61.70
N GLU A 389 -5.83 -75.61 62.87
CA GLU A 389 -4.88 -76.64 63.30
C GLU A 389 -5.62 -77.92 63.74
N PRO A 390 -5.04 -79.11 63.51
CA PRO A 390 -5.63 -80.37 63.97
C PRO A 390 -5.90 -80.36 65.48
N VAL A 391 -7.14 -80.64 65.87
CA VAL A 391 -7.62 -80.60 67.27
C VAL A 391 -7.09 -81.78 68.13
N CYS A 392 -6.10 -82.52 67.63
CA CYS A 392 -5.49 -83.65 68.30
C CYS A 392 -4.43 -83.25 69.34
N THR A 393 -4.10 -81.96 69.46
CA THR A 393 -3.19 -81.42 70.48
C THR A 393 -3.81 -80.25 71.24
N LEU A 394 -3.49 -80.11 72.52
CA LEU A 394 -3.92 -78.97 73.35
C LEU A 394 -3.45 -77.62 72.77
N ALA A 395 -2.27 -77.60 72.13
CA ALA A 395 -1.73 -76.44 71.44
C ALA A 395 -2.60 -76.03 70.24
N GLY A 396 -2.99 -76.98 69.38
CA GLY A 396 -3.86 -76.70 68.23
C GLY A 396 -5.26 -76.23 68.63
N LEU A 397 -5.84 -76.79 69.70
CA LEU A 397 -7.10 -76.31 70.25
C LEU A 397 -6.99 -74.87 70.80
N HIS A 398 -5.90 -74.55 71.52
CA HIS A 398 -5.64 -73.19 72.01
C HIS A 398 -5.43 -72.21 70.85
N PHE A 399 -4.69 -72.59 69.81
CA PHE A 399 -4.46 -71.78 68.62
C PHE A 399 -5.78 -71.43 67.92
N ASN A 400 -6.62 -72.43 67.63
CA ASN A 400 -7.91 -72.21 66.97
C ASN A 400 -8.83 -71.33 67.85
N THR A 401 -8.89 -71.58 69.17
CA THR A 401 -9.71 -70.78 70.10
C THR A 401 -9.23 -69.33 70.18
N GLN A 402 -7.90 -69.11 70.21
CA GLN A 402 -7.32 -67.77 70.24
C GLN A 402 -7.58 -67.02 68.92
N LYS A 403 -7.49 -67.70 67.77
CA LYS A 403 -7.83 -67.12 66.46
C LYS A 403 -9.31 -66.75 66.36
N ILE A 404 -10.20 -67.61 66.85
CA ILE A 404 -11.65 -67.34 66.92
C ILE A 404 -11.94 -66.15 67.86
N SER A 405 -11.32 -66.09 69.04
CA SER A 405 -11.46 -64.94 69.96
C SER A 405 -10.96 -63.63 69.35
N HIS A 406 -9.82 -63.64 68.66
CA HIS A 406 -9.33 -62.44 67.97
C HIS A 406 -10.24 -62.02 66.81
N ALA A 407 -10.74 -62.98 66.02
CA ALA A 407 -11.71 -62.71 64.96
C ALA A 407 -13.04 -62.12 65.50
N LEU A 408 -13.52 -62.63 66.64
CA LEU A 408 -14.71 -62.10 67.32
C LEU A 408 -14.49 -60.68 67.85
N ASN A 409 -13.34 -60.41 68.46
CA ASN A 409 -13.00 -59.08 68.96
C ASN A 409 -12.75 -58.05 67.85
N ASP A 410 -12.28 -58.48 66.67
CA ASP A 410 -12.07 -57.59 65.51
C ASP A 410 -13.40 -57.23 64.78
N ILE A 411 -14.50 -57.94 65.07
CA ILE A 411 -15.83 -57.73 64.47
C ILE A 411 -16.77 -56.92 65.40
N GLN A 412 -16.59 -57.02 66.72
CA GLN A 412 -17.31 -56.23 67.73
C GLN A 412 -16.82 -54.78 67.79
#